data_AF-A0A2H0S6K6-F1
#
_entry.id   AF-A0A2H0S6K6-F1
#
_cell.length_a   1.000
_cell.length_b   1.000
_cell.length_c   1.000
_cell.angle_alpha   90.00
_cell.angle_beta   90.00
_cell.angle_gamma   90.00
#
_symmetry.space_group_name_H-M   'P 1'
#
loop_
_entity.id
_entity.type
_entity.pdbx_description
1 polymer ?
#
loop_
_entity_poly.entity_id
_entity_poly.type
_entity_poly.pdbx_seq_one_letter_code
_entity_poly.pdbx_strand_id
1 'polypeptide(L)'
;MASLFKNKALKEELRDYSIPDFDDKLAIVKQWLDVHRSGKLAEKTESQCEQAFNSDFFEKILGYTAFPNSVYTLEPKATTDASGQKPDATLGYYDDETKRTVAVVEIKNA
;
A
#
# COMPACT_ATOMS: atom_id res chain seq x y z
N MET A 1 -8.16 -21.90 -8.15
CA MET A 1 -8.16 -20.75 -7.22
C MET A 1 -9.61 -20.42 -6.91
N ALA A 2 -10.00 -20.41 -5.63
CA ALA A 2 -11.30 -19.87 -5.26
C ALA A 2 -11.29 -18.37 -5.57
N SER A 3 -12.34 -17.87 -6.21
CA SER A 3 -12.47 -16.45 -6.48
C SER A 3 -12.72 -15.73 -5.15
N LEU A 4 -11.79 -14.85 -4.73
CA LEU A 4 -11.91 -14.07 -3.49
C LEU A 4 -13.18 -13.20 -3.47
N PHE A 5 -13.69 -12.84 -4.65
CA PHE A 5 -14.83 -11.98 -4.83
C PHE A 5 -15.84 -12.59 -5.79
N LYS A 6 -17.13 -12.38 -5.55
CA LYS A 6 -18.15 -12.81 -6.52
C LYS A 6 -18.06 -11.92 -7.76
N ASN A 7 -17.62 -12.48 -8.89
CA ASN A 7 -17.48 -11.75 -10.17
C ASN A 7 -18.73 -10.94 -10.56
N LYS A 8 -19.94 -11.44 -10.24
CA LYS A 8 -21.19 -10.71 -10.48
C LYS A 8 -21.28 -9.42 -9.66
N ALA A 9 -20.99 -9.51 -8.36
CA ALA A 9 -21.01 -8.35 -7.46
C ALA A 9 -19.97 -7.30 -7.88
N LEU A 10 -18.76 -7.73 -8.24
CA LEU A 10 -17.75 -6.80 -8.77
C LEU A 10 -18.22 -6.08 -10.03
N LYS A 11 -18.85 -6.79 -10.97
CA LYS A 11 -19.38 -6.16 -12.20
C LYS A 11 -20.51 -5.19 -11.94
N GLU A 12 -21.34 -5.44 -10.94
CA GLU A 12 -22.43 -4.55 -10.54
C GLU A 12 -21.88 -3.28 -9.89
N GLU A 13 -20.94 -3.41 -8.93
CA GLU A 13 -20.31 -2.26 -8.25
C GLU A 13 -19.44 -1.42 -9.19
N LEU A 14 -18.72 -2.06 -10.12
CA LEU A 14 -17.86 -1.37 -11.08
C LEU A 14 -18.61 -0.74 -12.25
N ARG A 15 -19.94 -0.94 -12.37
CA ARG A 15 -20.72 -0.45 -13.51
C ARG A 15 -20.67 1.08 -13.63
N ASP A 16 -20.76 1.75 -12.48
CA ASP A 16 -20.81 3.21 -12.38
C ASP A 16 -19.57 3.79 -11.68
N TYR A 17 -18.54 2.96 -11.47
CA TYR A 17 -17.30 3.36 -10.82
C TYR A 17 -16.17 3.50 -11.83
N SER A 18 -15.58 4.68 -11.90
CA SER A 18 -14.38 4.94 -12.70
C SER A 18 -13.17 5.05 -11.78
N ILE A 19 -12.10 4.34 -12.13
CA ILE A 19 -10.81 4.47 -11.46
C ILE A 19 -9.97 5.46 -12.28
N PRO A 20 -9.61 6.62 -11.72
CA PRO A 20 -8.67 7.54 -12.39
C PRO A 20 -7.33 6.85 -12.62
N ASP A 21 -6.73 7.11 -13.77
CA ASP A 21 -5.39 6.62 -14.16
C ASP A 21 -5.29 5.09 -14.05
N PHE A 22 -6.36 4.39 -14.42
CA PHE A 22 -6.47 2.94 -14.26
C PHE A 22 -5.33 2.18 -14.93
N ASP A 23 -4.96 2.55 -16.15
CA ASP A 23 -3.91 1.87 -16.90
C ASP A 23 -2.53 2.04 -16.23
N ASP A 24 -2.25 3.22 -15.68
CA ASP A 24 -1.00 3.50 -14.96
C ASP A 24 -0.92 2.70 -13.66
N LYS A 25 -2.03 2.68 -12.89
CA LYS A 25 -2.14 1.87 -11.68
C LYS A 25 -1.99 0.38 -11.98
N LEU A 26 -2.60 -0.09 -13.06
CA LEU A 26 -2.50 -1.48 -13.50
C LEU A 26 -1.08 -1.82 -13.97
N ALA A 27 -0.37 -0.89 -14.59
CA ALA A 27 1.02 -1.08 -14.99
C ALA A 27 1.93 -1.34 -13.79
N ILE A 28 1.76 -0.59 -12.69
CA ILE A 28 2.48 -0.80 -11.43
C ILE A 28 2.20 -2.21 -10.89
N VAL A 29 0.93 -2.64 -10.83
CA VAL A 29 0.57 -3.99 -10.36
C VAL A 29 1.21 -5.08 -11.23
N LYS A 30 1.21 -4.90 -12.55
CA LYS A 30 1.86 -5.84 -13.49
C LYS A 30 3.38 -5.91 -13.27
N GLN A 31 4.02 -4.78 -13.04
CA GLN A 31 5.46 -4.74 -12.74
C GLN A 31 5.80 -5.54 -11.49
N TRP A 32 5.03 -5.38 -10.41
CA TRP A 32 5.21 -6.17 -9.19
C TRP A 32 4.98 -7.68 -9.42
N LEU A 33 3.98 -8.03 -10.23
CA LEU A 33 3.75 -9.42 -10.62
C LEU A 33 4.93 -10.00 -11.39
N ASP A 34 5.53 -9.23 -12.29
CA ASP A 34 6.69 -9.67 -13.08
C ASP A 34 7.95 -9.83 -12.20
N VAL A 35 8.21 -8.88 -11.31
CA VAL A 35 9.33 -8.94 -10.35
C VAL A 35 9.18 -10.16 -9.40
N HIS A 36 7.95 -10.42 -8.95
CA HIS A 36 7.63 -11.61 -8.15
C HIS A 36 7.90 -12.90 -8.94
N ARG A 37 7.39 -13.00 -10.17
CA ARG A 37 7.56 -14.18 -11.03
C ARG A 37 9.01 -14.43 -11.42
N SER A 38 9.81 -13.38 -11.60
CA SER A 38 11.22 -13.50 -11.95
C SER A 38 12.11 -13.82 -10.75
N GLY A 39 11.57 -13.89 -9.53
CA GLY A 39 12.35 -14.12 -8.30
C GLY A 39 13.21 -12.95 -7.87
N LYS A 40 13.09 -11.78 -8.52
CA LYS A 40 13.94 -10.60 -8.26
C LYS A 40 13.66 -9.95 -6.91
N LEU A 41 12.51 -10.25 -6.29
CA LEU A 41 12.21 -9.84 -4.92
C LEU A 41 13.26 -10.39 -3.94
N ALA A 42 13.69 -11.65 -4.11
CA ALA A 42 14.67 -12.30 -3.23
C ALA A 42 16.08 -11.67 -3.29
N GLU A 43 16.35 -10.81 -4.27
CA GLU A 43 17.62 -10.08 -4.41
C GLU A 43 17.60 -8.72 -3.67
N LYS A 44 16.46 -8.32 -3.12
CA LYS A 44 16.28 -7.05 -2.41
C LYS A 44 16.25 -7.29 -0.91
N THR A 45 16.60 -6.26 -0.15
CA THR A 45 16.41 -6.32 1.30
C THR A 45 14.93 -6.10 1.63
N GLU A 46 14.46 -6.69 2.72
CA GLU A 46 13.09 -6.54 3.22
C GLU A 46 12.68 -5.05 3.28
N SER A 47 13.56 -4.21 3.81
CA SER A 47 13.34 -2.76 3.90
C SER A 47 13.22 -2.04 2.56
N GLN A 48 13.94 -2.49 1.52
CA GLN A 48 13.81 -1.93 0.17
C GLN A 48 12.47 -2.34 -0.45
N CYS A 49 12.07 -3.61 -0.27
CA CYS A 49 10.78 -4.11 -0.74
C CYS A 49 9.63 -3.37 -0.06
N GLU A 50 9.66 -3.22 1.27
CA GLU A 50 8.63 -2.52 2.04
C GLU A 50 8.47 -1.06 1.59
N GLN A 51 9.58 -0.32 1.45
CA GLN A 51 9.52 1.08 1.04
C GLN A 51 8.93 1.22 -0.38
N ALA A 52 9.40 0.41 -1.32
CA ALA A 52 8.90 0.43 -2.69
C ALA A 52 7.42 0.03 -2.75
N PHE A 53 7.04 -1.02 -2.02
CA PHE A 53 5.66 -1.49 -1.96
C PHE A 53 4.74 -0.44 -1.35
N ASN A 54 5.18 0.23 -0.27
CA ASN A 54 4.38 1.25 0.39
C ASN A 54 4.07 2.43 -0.54
N SER A 55 5.07 2.94 -1.27
CA SER A 55 4.86 4.02 -2.23
C SER A 55 3.99 3.57 -3.42
N ASP A 56 4.23 2.39 -3.97
CA ASP A 56 3.50 1.93 -5.16
C ASP A 56 2.04 1.57 -4.84
N PHE A 57 1.79 0.80 -3.79
CA PHE A 57 0.44 0.33 -3.47
C PHE A 57 -0.37 1.37 -2.69
N PHE A 58 0.15 1.91 -1.60
CA PHE A 58 -0.65 2.80 -0.77
C PHE A 58 -0.72 4.20 -1.37
N GLU A 59 0.38 4.77 -1.86
CA GLU A 59 0.35 6.13 -2.40
C GLU A 59 -0.18 6.16 -3.84
N LYS A 60 0.47 5.46 -4.78
CA LYS A 60 0.15 5.59 -6.22
C LYS A 60 -1.14 4.88 -6.63
N ILE A 61 -1.36 3.66 -6.14
CA ILE A 61 -2.56 2.86 -6.52
C ILE A 61 -3.78 3.28 -5.69
N LEU A 62 -3.64 3.28 -4.37
CA LEU A 62 -4.76 3.50 -3.44
C LEU A 62 -4.98 4.98 -3.08
N GLY A 63 -4.02 5.87 -3.35
CA GLY A 63 -4.17 7.31 -3.16
C GLY A 63 -4.01 7.80 -1.72
N TYR A 64 -3.42 7.01 -0.83
CA TYR A 64 -3.07 7.48 0.50
C TYR A 64 -1.98 8.55 0.39
N THR A 65 -2.10 9.60 1.19
CA THR A 65 -1.08 10.64 1.28
C THR A 65 -0.18 10.41 2.48
N ALA A 66 1.09 10.76 2.36
CA ALA A 66 2.09 10.71 3.43
C ALA A 66 2.69 12.10 3.67
N PHE A 67 3.53 12.25 4.69
CA PHE A 67 4.38 13.43 4.89
C PHE A 67 5.16 13.76 3.60
N PRO A 68 5.31 15.04 3.16
CA PRO A 68 5.12 16.28 3.90
C PRO A 68 3.74 16.94 3.76
N ASN A 69 2.70 16.23 3.33
CA ASN A 69 1.36 16.78 3.34
C ASN A 69 0.94 17.16 4.77
N SER A 70 0.32 18.33 4.96
CA SER A 70 -0.13 18.79 6.28
C SER A 70 -1.26 17.93 6.86
N VAL A 71 -2.07 17.34 5.98
CA VAL A 71 -3.04 16.30 6.31
C VAL A 71 -2.69 15.07 5.50
N TYR A 72 -2.48 13.96 6.18
CA TYR A 72 -2.05 12.72 5.56
C TYR A 72 -2.68 11.49 6.19
N THR A 73 -2.62 10.38 5.47
CA THR A 73 -3.35 9.14 5.81
C THR A 73 -2.46 7.90 5.90
N LEU A 74 -1.16 8.05 5.61
CA LEU A 74 -0.15 6.99 5.61
C LEU A 74 1.10 7.48 6.35
N GLU A 75 1.53 6.71 7.35
CA GLU A 75 2.88 6.81 7.93
C GLU A 75 3.70 5.58 7.53
N PRO A 76 4.62 5.69 6.55
CA PRO A 76 5.56 4.61 6.25
C PRO A 76 6.65 4.58 7.32
N LYS A 77 6.90 3.40 7.92
CA LYS A 77 7.94 3.14 8.95
C LYS A 77 8.15 4.31 9.92
N ALA A 78 7.37 4.37 10.99
CA ALA A 78 7.58 5.35 12.06
C ALA A 78 8.95 5.15 12.74
N THR A 79 10.00 5.81 12.27
CA THR A 79 11.26 6.01 13.02
C THR A 79 10.98 7.11 14.04
N THR A 80 10.62 6.79 15.28
CA THR A 80 11.53 7.02 16.42
C THR A 80 11.05 6.28 17.67
N ASP A 81 12.02 5.84 18.47
CA ASP A 81 11.91 5.39 19.86
C ASP A 81 11.94 3.88 20.14
N ALA A 82 12.89 3.58 21.02
CA ALA A 82 13.33 2.29 21.50
C ALA A 82 12.27 1.67 22.40
N SER A 83 11.67 0.54 21.99
CA SER A 83 11.19 -0.56 22.87
C SER A 83 10.09 -1.44 22.25
N GLY A 84 9.57 -1.14 21.05
CA GLY A 84 8.47 -1.92 20.43
C GLY A 84 8.77 -2.42 19.01
N GLN A 85 8.20 -3.58 18.67
CA GLN A 85 8.08 -4.05 17.29
C GLN A 85 7.12 -3.08 16.56
N LYS A 86 7.61 -2.42 15.51
CA LYS A 86 6.84 -1.42 14.76
C LYS A 86 6.31 -2.00 13.47
N PRO A 87 5.08 -1.64 13.06
CA PRO A 87 4.54 -2.05 11.78
C PRO A 87 5.28 -1.38 10.62
N ASP A 88 5.23 -1.99 9.45
CA ASP A 88 5.88 -1.49 8.23
C ASP A 88 5.26 -0.18 7.74
N ALA A 89 3.95 -0.04 7.94
CA ALA A 89 3.25 1.23 7.79
C ALA A 89 2.01 1.29 8.69
N THR A 90 1.51 2.49 8.94
CA THR A 90 0.19 2.70 9.56
C THR A 90 -0.70 3.56 8.68
N LEU A 91 -1.99 3.25 8.71
CA LEU A 91 -3.04 4.00 8.03
C LEU A 91 -3.92 4.68 9.07
N GLY A 92 -4.25 5.94 8.83
CA GLY A 92 -4.94 6.73 9.82
C GLY A 92 -5.34 8.11 9.31
N TYR A 93 -5.63 8.98 10.26
CA TYR A 93 -5.84 10.40 10.01
C TYR A 93 -4.80 11.16 10.82
N TYR A 94 -3.93 11.87 10.11
CA TYR A 94 -2.79 12.55 10.68
C TYR A 94 -2.77 14.00 10.22
N ASP A 95 -2.65 14.91 11.18
CA ASP A 95 -2.38 16.33 10.98
C ASP A 95 -1.60 16.86 12.21
N ASP A 96 -1.45 18.18 12.32
CA ASP A 96 -0.71 18.80 13.43
C ASP A 96 -1.37 18.57 14.81
N GLU A 97 -2.68 18.33 14.85
CA GLU A 97 -3.49 18.15 16.08
C GLU A 97 -3.94 16.70 16.32
N THR A 98 -4.07 15.92 15.24
CA THR A 98 -4.66 14.59 15.22
C THR A 98 -3.61 13.55 14.85
N LYS A 99 -3.45 12.53 15.70
CA LYS A 99 -2.65 11.33 15.41
C LYS A 99 -3.46 10.09 15.68
N ARG A 100 -4.34 9.74 14.73
CA ARG A 100 -5.27 8.62 14.88
C ARG A 100 -4.96 7.51 13.89
N THR A 101 -4.33 6.45 14.38
CA THR A 101 -4.20 5.20 13.62
C THR A 101 -5.52 4.43 13.57
N VAL A 102 -5.87 3.92 12.39
CA VAL A 102 -7.08 3.11 12.15
C VAL A 102 -6.71 1.68 11.76
N ALA A 103 -5.58 1.50 11.06
CA ALA A 103 -5.08 0.19 10.67
C ALA A 103 -3.54 0.15 10.64
N VAL A 104 -3.00 -1.05 10.74
CA VAL A 104 -1.56 -1.33 10.61
C VAL A 104 -1.31 -2.22 9.40
N VAL A 105 -0.16 -2.04 8.76
CA VAL A 105 0.28 -2.81 7.59
C VAL A 105 1.52 -3.61 8.00
N GLU A 106 1.46 -4.91 7.70
CA GLU A 106 2.51 -5.89 7.96
C GLU A 106 2.79 -6.64 6.66
N ILE A 107 3.94 -6.37 6.06
CA ILE A 107 4.41 -7.06 4.88
C ILE A 107 5.10 -8.34 5.35
N LYS A 108 4.84 -9.47 4.69
CA LYS A 108 5.38 -10.78 5.07
C LYS A 108 6.10 -11.40 3.90
N ASN A 109 7.25 -12.01 4.20
CA ASN A 109 8.05 -12.77 3.24
C ASN A 109 8.41 -11.95 1.98
N ALA A 110 8.80 -10.69 2.20
CA ALA A 110 9.35 -9.82 1.15
C ALA A 110 10.77 -10.24 0.75
#